data_AF-A0A840YCX3-F1
#
_entry.id   AF-A0A840YCX3-F1
#
_cell.length_a   1.000
_cell.length_b   1.000
_cell.length_c   1.000
_cell.angle_alpha   90.00
_cell.angle_beta   90.00
_cell.angle_gamma   90.00
#
_symmetry.space_group_name_H-M   'P 1'
#
loop_
_entity.id
_entity.type
_entity.pdbx_description
1 polymer ?
#
loop_
_entity_poly.entity_id
_entity_poly.type
_entity_poly.pdbx_seq_one_letter_code
_entity_poly.pdbx_strand_id
1 'polypeptide(L)'
;MTLRRLVSPPDTFVTAAVTGFSADYAPDDLAPPLVQGDRRIEILHADLVAAGFPWPPREPDEVLDGAESFTVLFAAPVWEGTERIGWTLAVRGG
;
A
#
# COMPACT_ATOMS: atom_id res chain seq x y z
N MET A 1 -3.99 -9.21 4.36
CA MET A 1 -2.70 -8.64 3.96
C MET A 1 -1.98 -8.07 5.17
N THR A 2 -0.65 -7.95 5.11
CA THR A 2 0.19 -7.42 6.19
C THR A 2 1.03 -6.27 5.66
N LEU A 3 0.92 -5.09 6.27
CA LEU A 3 1.81 -3.97 5.99
C LEU A 3 3.07 -4.10 6.83
N ARG A 4 4.25 -3.97 6.21
CA ARG A 4 5.55 -3.90 6.86
C ARG A 4 6.16 -2.53 6.62
N ARG A 5 6.51 -1.81 7.69
CA ARG A 5 7.21 -0.54 7.60
C ARG A 5 8.60 -0.63 8.19
N LEU A 6 9.58 -0.20 7.41
CA LEU A 6 10.95 -0.05 7.90
C LEU A 6 11.01 1.12 8.88
N VAL A 7 11.32 0.84 10.14
CA VAL A 7 11.43 1.85 11.21
C VAL A 7 12.88 2.14 11.61
N SER A 8 13.80 1.21 11.33
CA SER A 8 15.24 1.45 11.45
C SER A 8 16.01 0.55 10.49
N PRO A 9 16.92 1.09 9.67
CA PRO A 9 17.85 0.28 8.90
C PRO A 9 18.75 -0.59 9.81
N PRO A 10 19.27 -1.73 9.34
CA PRO A 10 19.01 -2.30 8.02
C PRO A 10 17.66 -3.02 7.90
N ASP A 11 17.08 -3.57 8.99
CA ASP A 11 15.93 -4.50 8.88
C ASP A 11 14.95 -4.46 10.06
N THR A 12 14.83 -3.33 10.78
CA THR A 12 13.82 -3.24 11.84
C THR A 12 12.49 -2.87 11.21
N PHE A 13 11.58 -3.83 11.13
CA PHE A 13 10.23 -3.63 10.63
C PHE A 13 9.20 -3.62 11.76
N VAL A 14 8.22 -2.73 11.66
CA VAL A 14 6.93 -2.89 12.33
C VAL A 14 5.93 -3.46 11.36
N THR A 15 5.10 -4.38 11.83
CA THR A 15 4.13 -5.09 10.99
C THR A 15 2.74 -4.96 11.56
N ALA A 16 1.73 -4.78 10.71
CA ALA A 16 0.35 -4.92 11.13
C ALA A 16 -0.51 -5.54 10.04
N ALA A 17 -1.52 -6.30 10.50
CA ALA A 17 -2.59 -6.76 9.64
C ALA A 17 -3.47 -5.57 9.26
N VAL A 18 -3.77 -5.46 7.97
CA VAL A 18 -4.72 -4.46 7.44
C VAL A 18 -5.71 -5.17 6.53
N THR A 19 -6.92 -4.65 6.46
CA THR A 19 -7.91 -5.07 5.47
C THR A 19 -7.77 -4.19 4.25
N GLY A 20 -7.71 -4.79 3.08
CA GLY A 20 -7.64 -4.06 1.84
C GLY A 20 -8.05 -4.93 0.66
N PHE A 21 -8.10 -4.31 -0.50
CA PHE A 21 -8.44 -4.96 -1.76
C PHE A 21 -7.28 -4.80 -2.74
N SER A 22 -6.79 -5.90 -3.31
CA SER A 22 -5.75 -5.91 -4.33
C SER A 22 -6.33 -6.13 -5.72
N ALA A 23 -5.80 -5.41 -6.71
CA ALA A 23 -6.14 -5.60 -8.12
C ALA A 23 -4.93 -5.25 -9.02
N ASP A 24 -4.85 -5.91 -10.17
CA ASP A 24 -3.89 -5.55 -11.20
C ASP A 24 -4.29 -4.23 -11.88
N TYR A 25 -3.31 -3.45 -12.33
CA TYR A 25 -3.59 -2.30 -13.21
C TYR A 25 -4.04 -2.79 -14.59
N ALA A 26 -5.12 -2.21 -15.13
CA ALA A 26 -5.50 -2.46 -16.51
C ALA A 26 -4.48 -1.80 -17.46
N PRO A 27 -4.32 -2.28 -18.70
CA PRO A 27 -3.40 -1.67 -19.66
C PRO A 27 -3.63 -0.16 -19.87
N ASP A 28 -4.88 0.27 -19.85
CA ASP A 28 -5.26 1.68 -20.01
C ASP A 28 -4.96 2.54 -18.77
N ASP A 29 -4.76 1.92 -17.61
CA ASP A 29 -4.40 2.61 -16.36
C ASP A 29 -2.87 2.77 -16.21
N LEU A 30 -2.07 2.17 -17.09
CA LEU A 30 -0.61 2.24 -17.04
C LEU A 30 -0.10 3.60 -17.52
N ALA A 31 0.18 4.47 -16.55
CA ALA A 31 0.92 5.70 -16.75
C ALA A 31 2.21 5.68 -15.92
N PRO A 32 3.35 6.22 -16.43
CA PRO A 32 4.58 6.31 -15.65
C PRO A 32 4.34 6.94 -14.26
N PRO A 33 4.89 6.35 -13.18
CA PRO A 33 5.93 5.31 -13.16
C PRO A 33 5.42 3.86 -13.14
N LEU A 34 4.12 3.64 -13.32
CA LEU A 34 3.52 2.30 -13.33
C LEU A 34 3.93 1.52 -14.57
N VAL A 35 4.18 0.22 -14.39
CA VAL A 35 4.47 -0.72 -15.47
C VAL A 35 3.57 -1.95 -15.35
N GLN A 36 3.45 -2.72 -16.43
CA GLN A 36 2.70 -3.97 -16.40
C GLN A 36 3.27 -4.93 -15.34
N GLY A 37 2.39 -5.50 -14.52
CA GLY A 37 2.75 -6.33 -13.37
C GLY A 37 2.72 -5.58 -12.04
N ASP A 38 2.69 -4.24 -12.05
CA ASP A 38 2.36 -3.48 -10.85
C ASP A 38 0.90 -3.72 -10.45
N ARG A 39 0.62 -3.58 -9.15
CA ARG A 39 -0.71 -3.75 -8.58
C ARG A 39 -1.16 -2.50 -7.83
N ARG A 40 -2.47 -2.29 -7.79
CA ARG A 40 -3.11 -1.36 -6.86
C ARG A 40 -3.60 -2.10 -5.62
N ILE A 41 -3.44 -1.47 -4.47
CA ILE A 41 -4.02 -1.93 -3.21
C ILE A 41 -4.80 -0.79 -2.56
N GLU A 42 -6.08 -1.03 -2.30
CA GLU A 42 -6.95 -0.07 -1.62
C GLU A 42 -7.05 -0.42 -0.13
N ILE A 43 -6.80 0.55 0.75
CA ILE A 43 -6.88 0.36 2.20
C ILE A 43 -7.68 1.50 2.82
N LEU A 44 -8.60 1.18 3.73
CA LEU A 44 -9.35 2.20 4.46
C LEU A 44 -8.44 2.96 5.42
N HIS A 45 -8.70 4.27 5.55
CA HIS A 45 -7.89 5.11 6.42
C HIS A 45 -8.03 4.70 7.89
N ALA A 46 -9.25 4.33 8.31
CA ALA A 46 -9.53 3.86 9.66
C ALA A 46 -8.75 2.58 10.00
N ASP A 47 -8.64 1.64 9.07
CA ASP A 47 -7.90 0.39 9.27
C ASP A 47 -6.40 0.64 9.42
N LEU A 48 -5.83 1.55 8.61
CA LEU A 48 -4.43 1.97 8.76
C LEU A 48 -4.15 2.63 10.11
N VAL A 49 -5.06 3.51 10.57
CA VAL A 49 -4.93 4.15 11.88
C VAL A 49 -5.03 3.12 13.02
N ALA A 50 -6.01 2.21 12.94
CA ALA A 50 -6.18 1.13 13.92
C ALA A 50 -4.97 0.19 13.98
N ALA A 51 -4.31 -0.03 12.84
CA ALA A 51 -3.07 -0.79 12.73
C ALA A 51 -1.83 -0.06 13.28
N GLY A 52 -1.94 1.22 13.67
CA GLY A 52 -0.81 2.04 14.14
C GLY A 52 -0.03 2.75 13.04
N PHE A 53 -0.59 2.86 11.83
CA PHE A 53 0.02 3.49 10.66
C PHE A 53 -0.80 4.72 10.22
N PRO A 54 -0.82 5.82 11.00
CA PRO A 54 -1.64 7.00 10.67
C PRO A 54 -1.17 7.72 9.39
N TRP A 55 0.08 7.47 8.98
CA TRP A 55 0.70 8.00 7.77
C TRP A 55 0.72 6.95 6.67
N PRO A 56 0.54 7.36 5.40
CA PRO A 56 0.46 6.44 4.28
C PRO A 56 1.72 5.56 4.18
N PRO A 57 1.57 4.31 3.74
CA PRO A 57 2.68 3.51 3.24
C PRO A 57 3.48 4.26 2.18
N ARG A 58 4.80 4.09 2.19
CA ARG A 58 5.72 4.74 1.25
C ARG A 58 6.92 3.84 1.03
N GLU A 59 7.68 4.05 -0.04
CA GLU A 59 8.97 3.36 -0.21
C GLU A 59 9.89 3.59 1.01
N PRO A 60 10.55 2.54 1.57
CA PRO A 60 10.61 1.14 1.14
C PRO A 60 9.66 0.20 1.92
N ASP A 61 8.50 0.67 2.40
CA ASP A 61 7.48 -0.18 3.04
C ASP A 61 7.03 -1.31 2.09
N GLU A 62 6.59 -2.42 2.66
CA GLU A 62 6.11 -3.58 1.90
C GLU A 62 4.67 -3.95 2.28
N VAL A 63 3.94 -4.53 1.33
CA VAL A 63 2.68 -5.22 1.56
C VAL A 63 2.87 -6.70 1.27
N LEU A 64 2.59 -7.53 2.25
CA LEU A 64 2.52 -8.99 2.08
C LEU A 64 1.07 -9.39 1.83
N ASP A 65 0.82 -10.02 0.68
CA ASP A 65 -0.48 -10.58 0.31
C ASP A 65 -0.33 -12.08 0.05
N GLY A 66 -0.65 -12.90 1.06
CA GLY A 66 -0.36 -14.33 1.03
C GLY A 66 1.14 -14.62 1.06
N ALA A 67 1.65 -15.25 0.01
CA ALA A 67 3.07 -15.59 -0.15
C ALA A 67 3.86 -14.54 -0.95
N GLU A 68 3.17 -13.58 -1.57
CA GLU A 68 3.77 -12.54 -2.40
C GLU A 68 4.17 -11.33 -1.54
N SER A 69 5.31 -10.73 -1.87
CA SER A 69 5.79 -9.48 -1.25
C SER A 69 5.88 -8.38 -2.30
N PHE A 70 5.27 -7.24 -1.98
CA PHE A 70 5.26 -6.08 -2.85
C PHE A 70 5.86 -4.88 -2.14
N THR A 71 6.81 -4.20 -2.78
CA THR A 71 7.31 -2.89 -2.33
C THR A 71 6.31 -1.81 -2.70
N VAL A 72 6.01 -0.91 -1.76
CA VAL A 72 5.17 0.26 -2.00
C VAL A 72 5.96 1.29 -2.79
N LEU A 73 5.45 1.67 -3.96
CA LEU A 73 6.00 2.74 -4.79
C LEU A 73 5.50 4.10 -4.31
N PHE A 74 4.18 4.25 -4.19
CA PHE A 74 3.54 5.47 -3.72
C PHE A 74 2.13 5.18 -3.19
N ALA A 75 1.59 6.14 -2.46
CA ALA A 75 0.25 6.12 -1.90
C ALA A 75 -0.49 7.41 -2.23
N ALA A 76 -1.67 7.30 -2.82
CA ALA A 76 -2.56 8.41 -3.10
C ALA A 76 -3.76 8.40 -2.14
N PRO A 77 -4.13 9.54 -1.52
CA PRO A 77 -5.27 9.58 -0.62
C PRO A 77 -6.59 9.50 -1.39
N VAL A 78 -7.54 8.73 -0.88
CA VAL A 78 -8.92 8.66 -1.37
C VAL A 78 -9.81 9.51 -0.45
N TRP A 79 -10.57 10.42 -1.04
CA TRP A 79 -11.40 11.39 -0.33
C TRP A 79 -12.89 11.20 -0.63
N GLU A 80 -13.72 11.36 0.39
CA GLU A 80 -15.16 11.57 0.29
C GLU A 80 -15.47 12.98 0.80
N GLY A 81 -15.75 13.91 -0.13
CA GLY A 81 -15.82 15.33 0.22
C GLY A 81 -14.49 15.84 0.78
N THR A 82 -14.50 16.29 2.04
CA THR A 82 -13.29 16.74 2.77
C THR A 82 -12.70 15.68 3.69
N GLU A 83 -13.31 14.50 3.78
CA GLU A 83 -12.87 13.41 4.64
C GLU A 83 -11.98 12.44 3.86
N ARG A 84 -10.83 12.09 4.44
CA ARG A 84 -9.97 11.05 3.86
C ARG A 84 -10.46 9.69 4.31
N ILE A 85 -11.03 8.93 3.38
CA ILE A 85 -11.61 7.62 3.65
C ILE A 85 -10.64 6.47 3.43
N GLY A 86 -9.58 6.67 2.64
CA GLY A 86 -8.67 5.59 2.28
C GLY A 86 -7.39 6.03 1.59
N TRP A 87 -6.67 5.01 1.12
CA TRP A 87 -5.43 5.14 0.38
C TRP A 87 -5.37 4.10 -0.74
N THR A 88 -5.05 4.57 -1.94
CA THR A 88 -4.67 3.74 -3.08
C THR A 88 -3.14 3.62 -3.11
N LEU A 89 -2.62 2.43 -2.91
CA LEU A 89 -1.20 2.12 -3.01
C LEU A 89 -0.89 1.57 -4.39
N ALA A 90 0.17 2.08 -5.01
CA ALA A 90 0.82 1.40 -6.12
C ALA A 90 1.96 0.55 -5.57
N VAL A 91 2.00 -0.73 -5.93
CA VAL A 91 3.00 -1.67 -5.42
C VAL A 91 3.64 -2.47 -6.57
N ARG A 92 4.89 -2.86 -6.37
CA ARG A 92 5.68 -3.64 -7.34
C ARG A 92 6.36 -4.81 -6.66
N GLY A 93 6.37 -5.96 -7.32
CA GLY A 93 6.88 -7.21 -6.76
C GLY A 93 5.93 -8.36 -7.08
N GLY A 94 5.98 -9.41 -6.25
CA GLY A 94 5.32 -10.69 -6.52
C GLY A 94 6.31 -11.83 -6.38
#